data_AF-A0A9N8PEA9-F1
#
_entry.id   AF-A0A9N8PEA9-F1
#
_cell.length_a   1.000
_cell.length_b   1.000
_cell.length_c   1.000
_cell.angle_alpha   90.00
_cell.angle_beta   90.00
_cell.angle_gamma   90.00
#
_symmetry.space_group_name_H-M   'P 1'
#
loop_
_entity.id
_entity.type
_entity.pdbx_description
1 polymer ?
#
loop_
_entity_poly.entity_id
_entity_poly.type
_entity_poly.pdbx_seq_one_letter_code
_entity_poly.pdbx_strand_id
1 'polypeptide(L)'
;MTDIKPISTCTTVEIHPTNVRFMQSSSSSLKTLNTLPTDQLIVLFTPAIPSADGQEDPFECLGRSLSKWHSRVRHVPFVAKVGLTDLHVAWIRKAGAIVVVNCDPTLLIDTKTTNNMPCQAKFATQAADILHNVRGGSQVPLSGVYISPCSASPASTSGYDNVVVCSSYSEAIMEKAASMLMCQ
;
A
#
# COMPACT_ATOMS: atom_id res chain seq x y z
N MET A 1 -45.01 40.75 5.85
CA MET A 1 -43.53 40.71 6.01
C MET A 1 -43.23 39.96 7.29
N THR A 2 -42.90 38.68 7.17
CA THR A 2 -42.43 37.83 8.27
C THR A 2 -41.31 36.99 7.67
N ASP A 3 -40.08 37.39 7.99
CA ASP A 3 -38.83 36.72 7.62
C ASP A 3 -38.73 35.39 8.35
N ILE A 4 -38.67 34.28 7.60
CA ILE A 4 -38.31 32.97 8.12
C ILE A 4 -36.83 32.76 7.79
N LYS A 5 -35.99 32.88 8.81
CA LYS A 5 -34.55 32.61 8.74
C LYS A 5 -34.33 31.09 8.74
N PRO A 6 -33.56 30.51 7.80
CA PRO A 6 -33.30 29.08 7.81
C PRO A 6 -32.30 28.72 8.93
N ILE A 7 -32.67 27.74 9.74
CA ILE A 7 -31.79 27.07 10.70
C ILE A 7 -30.84 26.21 9.88
N SER A 8 -29.60 26.66 9.71
CA SER A 8 -28.50 25.81 9.24
C SER A 8 -28.17 24.79 10.30
N THR A 9 -28.61 23.55 10.09
CA THR A 9 -28.10 22.38 10.80
C THR A 9 -26.64 22.18 10.41
N CYS A 10 -25.74 22.62 11.28
CA CYS A 10 -24.33 22.23 11.25
C CYS A 10 -24.28 20.71 11.41
N THR A 11 -24.20 20.00 10.29
CA THR A 11 -23.96 18.56 10.30
C THR A 11 -22.52 18.40 10.70
N THR A 12 -22.31 18.07 11.97
CA THR A 12 -21.04 17.57 12.49
C THR A 12 -20.60 16.44 11.57
N VAL A 13 -19.62 16.74 10.72
CA VAL A 13 -18.87 15.72 9.99
C VAL A 13 -18.21 14.89 11.07
N GLU A 14 -18.74 13.70 11.34
CA GLU A 14 -18.03 12.73 12.16
C GLU A 14 -16.68 12.48 11.49
N ILE A 15 -15.63 13.05 12.06
CA ILE A 15 -14.26 12.72 11.69
C ILE A 15 -14.05 11.29 12.16
N HIS A 16 -14.37 10.32 11.30
CA HIS A 16 -13.91 8.96 11.49
C HIS A 16 -12.39 9.03 11.68
N PRO A 17 -11.84 8.52 12.81
CA PRO A 17 -10.40 8.53 13.00
C PRO A 17 -9.76 7.83 11.80
N THR A 18 -8.86 8.54 11.12
CA THR A 18 -8.02 8.00 10.06
C THR A 18 -7.21 6.86 10.66
N ASN A 19 -7.69 5.63 10.50
CA ASN A 19 -7.05 4.44 11.02
C ASN A 19 -5.86 4.07 10.12
N VAL A 20 -4.80 4.87 10.19
CA VAL A 20 -3.49 4.57 9.62
C VAL A 20 -2.51 4.40 10.77
N ARG A 21 -1.90 3.22 10.88
CA ARG A 21 -0.91 2.94 11.93
C ARG A 21 0.14 1.96 11.44
N PHE A 22 1.32 2.01 12.06
CA PHE A 22 2.25 0.90 11.98
C PHE A 22 1.73 -0.24 12.84
N MET A 23 1.72 -1.43 12.28
CA MET A 23 1.64 -2.66 13.05
C MET A 23 3.03 -3.24 13.31
N GLN A 24 3.96 -2.98 12.40
CA GLN A 24 5.37 -3.30 12.54
C GLN A 24 6.20 -2.20 11.90
N SER A 25 7.33 -1.84 12.50
CA SER A 25 8.28 -0.92 11.90
C SER A 25 9.70 -1.26 12.34
N SER A 26 10.63 -1.05 11.41
CA SER A 26 12.07 -1.16 11.65
C SER A 26 12.71 0.19 11.39
N SER A 27 13.29 0.79 12.42
CA SER A 27 13.90 2.13 12.31
C SER A 27 15.04 2.15 11.29
N SER A 28 15.81 1.08 11.17
CA SER A 28 16.87 0.99 10.15
C SER A 28 16.30 0.86 8.75
N SER A 29 15.25 0.05 8.55
CA SER A 29 14.58 -0.10 7.25
C SER A 29 13.92 1.21 6.80
N LEU A 30 13.17 1.88 7.69
CA LEU A 30 12.56 3.18 7.40
C LEU A 30 13.60 4.26 7.09
N LYS A 31 14.72 4.27 7.82
CA LYS A 31 15.83 5.18 7.53
C LYS A 31 16.41 4.92 6.14
N THR A 32 16.69 3.65 5.80
CA THR A 32 17.18 3.26 4.49
C THR A 32 16.22 3.65 3.37
N LEU A 33 14.90 3.47 3.59
CA LEU A 33 13.87 3.87 2.63
C LEU A 33 13.83 5.39 2.41
N ASN A 34 13.87 6.18 3.50
CA ASN A 34 13.86 7.64 3.43
C ASN A 34 15.15 8.21 2.80
N THR A 35 16.30 7.59 3.04
CA THR A 35 17.58 8.01 2.48
C THR A 35 17.97 7.26 1.21
N LEU A 36 17.00 6.65 0.52
CA LEU A 36 17.28 5.84 -0.66
C LEU A 36 17.89 6.74 -1.77
N PRO A 37 19.03 6.35 -2.37
CA PRO A 37 19.64 7.13 -3.44
C PRO A 37 18.68 7.34 -4.61
N THR A 38 18.68 8.55 -5.18
CA THR A 38 17.70 8.98 -6.21
C THR A 38 17.80 8.20 -7.52
N ASP A 39 18.88 7.45 -7.75
CA ASP A 39 19.06 6.56 -8.89
C ASP A 39 18.47 5.15 -8.66
N GLN A 40 18.20 4.79 -7.40
CA GLN A 40 17.56 3.53 -7.05
C GLN A 40 16.03 3.59 -7.13
N LEU A 41 15.39 2.44 -7.31
CA LEU A 41 13.95 2.34 -7.53
C LEU A 41 13.22 1.94 -6.25
N ILE A 42 12.13 2.63 -5.93
CA ILE A 42 11.06 2.10 -5.09
C ILE A 42 10.11 1.35 -6.01
N VAL A 43 10.02 0.03 -5.88
CA VAL A 43 9.05 -0.78 -6.62
C VAL A 43 7.79 -0.91 -5.77
N LEU A 44 6.69 -0.37 -6.27
CA LEU A 44 5.37 -0.44 -5.64
C LEU A 44 4.57 -1.53 -6.36
N PHE A 45 4.41 -2.68 -5.72
CA PHE A 45 3.56 -3.77 -6.20
C PHE A 45 2.13 -3.59 -5.69
N THR A 46 1.17 -3.55 -6.62
CA THR A 46 -0.24 -3.37 -6.28
C THR A 46 -1.12 -4.42 -6.92
N PRO A 47 -2.17 -4.88 -6.22
CA PRO A 47 -3.10 -5.83 -6.81
C PRO A 47 -3.89 -5.13 -7.93
N ALA A 48 -3.86 -5.70 -9.13
CA ALA A 48 -4.68 -5.25 -10.26
C ALA A 48 -6.14 -5.55 -9.95
N ILE A 49 -6.88 -4.52 -9.59
CA ILE A 49 -8.26 -4.60 -9.13
C ILE A 49 -9.15 -3.72 -10.02
N PRO A 50 -10.32 -4.21 -10.47
CA PRO A 50 -11.28 -3.37 -11.17
C PRO A 50 -11.87 -2.30 -10.25
N SER A 51 -11.80 -1.02 -10.63
CA SER A 51 -12.51 0.07 -9.94
C SER A 51 -14.00 0.13 -10.34
N ALA A 52 -14.84 0.79 -9.52
CA ALA A 52 -16.31 0.86 -9.70
C ALA A 52 -16.71 1.51 -11.02
N ASP A 53 -15.93 2.53 -11.37
CA ASP A 53 -16.08 3.46 -12.47
C ASP A 53 -15.21 3.05 -13.67
N GLY A 54 -14.40 2.00 -13.52
CA GLY A 54 -13.54 1.45 -14.56
C GLY A 54 -12.48 2.41 -15.09
N GLN A 55 -12.24 3.54 -14.43
CA GLN A 55 -11.42 4.62 -14.99
C GLN A 55 -10.03 4.74 -14.36
N GLU A 56 -9.82 4.38 -13.08
CA GLU A 56 -8.56 4.68 -12.41
C GLU A 56 -8.08 3.56 -11.48
N ASP A 57 -6.75 3.40 -11.41
CA ASP A 57 -6.09 2.52 -10.47
C ASP A 57 -6.28 3.07 -9.04
N PRO A 58 -6.94 2.33 -8.12
CA PRO A 58 -7.24 2.83 -6.78
C PRO A 58 -5.98 3.11 -5.93
N PHE A 59 -4.81 2.65 -6.37
CA PHE A 59 -3.53 2.84 -5.68
C PHE A 59 -2.64 3.90 -6.33
N GLU A 60 -3.11 4.57 -7.39
CA GLU A 60 -2.34 5.68 -7.99
C GLU A 60 -1.97 6.74 -6.96
N CYS A 61 -2.91 7.07 -6.07
CA CYS A 61 -2.70 8.07 -5.01
C CYS A 61 -1.57 7.69 -4.03
N LEU A 62 -1.31 6.39 -3.81
CA LEU A 62 -0.18 5.92 -3.00
C LEU A 62 1.14 6.12 -3.75
N GLY A 63 1.20 5.71 -5.02
CA GLY A 63 2.37 5.92 -5.87
C GLY A 63 2.72 7.41 -6.04
N ARG A 64 1.69 8.25 -6.25
CA ARG A 64 1.82 9.71 -6.35
C ARG A 64 2.33 10.31 -5.04
N SER A 65 1.79 9.87 -3.92
CA SER A 65 2.25 10.30 -2.60
C SER A 65 3.71 9.92 -2.35
N LEU A 66 4.12 8.67 -2.58
CA LEU A 66 5.52 8.25 -2.46
C LEU A 66 6.45 9.08 -3.38
N SER A 67 5.96 9.46 -4.56
CA SER A 67 6.72 10.25 -5.53
C SER A 67 6.98 11.69 -5.09
N LYS A 68 6.29 12.19 -4.05
CA LYS A 68 6.60 13.49 -3.43
C LYS A 68 7.97 13.50 -2.77
N TRP A 69 8.47 12.33 -2.34
CA TRP A 69 9.74 12.19 -1.60
C TRP A 69 10.81 11.42 -2.36
N HIS A 70 10.43 10.55 -3.30
CA HIS A 70 11.37 9.81 -4.14
C HIS A 70 11.02 9.89 -5.62
N SER A 71 11.92 10.39 -6.46
CA SER A 71 11.63 10.63 -7.88
C SER A 71 11.50 9.34 -8.72
N ARG A 72 11.95 8.19 -8.20
CA ARG A 72 12.00 6.91 -8.91
C ARG A 72 11.09 5.87 -8.28
N VAL A 73 9.79 6.15 -8.26
CA VAL A 73 8.75 5.16 -7.90
C VAL A 73 8.27 4.45 -9.16
N ARG A 74 8.27 3.11 -9.14
CA ARG A 74 7.77 2.27 -10.22
C ARG A 74 6.55 1.50 -9.74
N HIS A 75 5.39 1.89 -10.25
CA HIS A 75 4.14 1.15 -10.03
C HIS A 75 4.13 -0.11 -10.91
N VAL A 76 3.94 -1.28 -10.29
CA VAL A 76 3.91 -2.58 -10.98
C VAL A 76 2.68 -3.36 -10.51
N PRO A 77 1.58 -3.32 -11.28
CA PRO A 77 0.38 -4.06 -10.91
C PRO A 77 0.60 -5.57 -11.08
N PHE A 78 -0.01 -6.37 -10.20
CA PHE A 78 -0.02 -7.83 -10.26
C PHE A 78 -1.45 -8.36 -10.19
N VAL A 79 -1.77 -9.36 -11.02
CA VAL A 79 -3.06 -10.06 -10.91
C VAL A 79 -2.91 -11.14 -9.83
N ALA A 80 -3.61 -10.98 -8.70
CA ALA A 80 -3.46 -11.88 -7.55
C ALA A 80 -3.57 -13.37 -7.91
N LYS A 81 -4.53 -13.74 -8.77
CA LYS A 81 -4.73 -15.12 -9.22
C LYS A 81 -3.61 -15.67 -10.11
N VAL A 82 -2.94 -14.80 -10.88
CA VAL A 82 -1.77 -15.18 -11.70
C VAL A 82 -0.55 -15.31 -10.81
N GLY A 83 -0.42 -14.43 -9.82
CA GLY A 83 0.68 -14.42 -8.87
C GLY A 83 1.95 -13.84 -9.48
N LEU A 84 3.09 -14.24 -8.92
CA LEU A 84 4.40 -13.72 -9.27
C LEU A 84 4.85 -14.23 -10.65
N THR A 85 5.51 -13.37 -11.42
CA THR A 85 5.94 -13.63 -12.81
C THR A 85 7.39 -13.18 -13.01
N ASP A 86 8.04 -13.59 -14.11
CA ASP A 86 9.41 -13.18 -14.42
C ASP A 86 9.59 -11.67 -14.50
N LEU A 87 8.55 -10.94 -14.93
CA LEU A 87 8.56 -9.48 -14.92
C LEU A 87 8.66 -8.92 -13.50
N HIS A 88 7.88 -9.47 -12.56
CA HIS A 88 7.97 -9.10 -11.15
C HIS A 88 9.36 -9.41 -10.57
N VAL A 89 9.94 -10.57 -10.90
CA VAL A 89 11.30 -10.93 -10.49
C VAL A 89 12.32 -9.94 -11.03
N ALA A 90 12.21 -9.54 -12.30
CA ALA A 90 13.10 -8.56 -12.90
C ALA A 90 13.02 -7.20 -12.19
N TRP A 91 11.85 -6.79 -11.71
CA TRP A 91 11.69 -5.58 -10.90
C TRP A 91 12.26 -5.74 -9.49
N ILE A 92 12.03 -6.87 -8.81
CA ILE A 92 12.63 -7.18 -7.51
C ILE A 92 14.17 -7.07 -7.59
N ARG A 93 14.77 -7.62 -8.64
CA ARG A 93 16.22 -7.54 -8.89
C ARG A 93 16.75 -6.11 -9.09
N LYS A 94 15.90 -5.16 -9.49
CA LYS A 94 16.27 -3.75 -9.72
C LYS A 94 15.87 -2.83 -8.56
N ALA A 95 15.09 -3.33 -7.60
CA ALA A 95 14.58 -2.53 -6.50
C ALA A 95 15.70 -2.15 -5.52
N GLY A 96 15.70 -0.88 -5.12
CA GLY A 96 16.40 -0.38 -3.92
C GLY A 96 15.51 -0.39 -2.68
N ALA A 97 14.19 -0.36 -2.88
CA ALA A 97 13.18 -0.67 -1.87
C ALA A 97 11.93 -1.25 -2.53
N ILE A 98 11.15 -2.02 -1.77
CA ILE A 98 9.91 -2.65 -2.22
C ILE A 98 8.77 -2.27 -1.27
N VAL A 99 7.64 -1.86 -1.85
CA VAL A 99 6.36 -1.70 -1.16
C VAL A 99 5.36 -2.64 -1.80
N VAL A 100 4.70 -3.49 -1.02
CA VAL A 100 3.65 -4.38 -1.50
C VAL A 100 2.32 -3.98 -0.88
N VAL A 101 1.30 -3.79 -1.71
CA VAL A 101 -0.07 -3.50 -1.25
C VAL A 101 -0.87 -4.80 -1.16
N ASN A 102 -1.60 -4.92 -0.06
CA ASN A 102 -2.61 -5.94 0.16
C ASN A 102 -3.94 -5.24 0.43
N CYS A 103 -4.96 -5.45 -0.41
CA CYS A 103 -6.24 -4.74 -0.30
C CYS A 103 -7.43 -5.71 -0.20
N ASP A 104 -8.14 -5.64 0.93
CA ASP A 104 -9.31 -6.46 1.25
C ASP A 104 -10.34 -6.42 0.11
N PRO A 105 -10.77 -7.58 -0.41
CA PRO A 105 -11.70 -7.65 -1.52
C PRO A 105 -13.09 -7.06 -1.20
N THR A 106 -13.46 -6.91 0.07
CA THR A 106 -14.73 -6.30 0.49
C THR A 106 -14.78 -4.79 0.20
N LEU A 107 -13.63 -4.14 0.05
CA LEU A 107 -13.55 -2.75 -0.39
C LEU A 107 -13.71 -2.63 -1.91
N LEU A 108 -13.86 -3.75 -2.61
CA LEU A 108 -13.90 -3.83 -4.06
C LEU A 108 -15.33 -4.12 -4.52
N ILE A 109 -15.68 -3.60 -5.68
CA ILE A 109 -17.06 -3.59 -6.19
C ILE A 109 -17.54 -5.01 -6.54
N ASP A 110 -16.62 -5.94 -6.82
CA ASP A 110 -16.95 -7.33 -7.09
C ASP A 110 -16.79 -8.22 -5.86
N THR A 111 -17.77 -8.12 -4.95
CA THR A 111 -17.95 -8.99 -3.78
C THR A 111 -18.09 -10.48 -4.13
N LYS A 112 -18.25 -10.84 -5.41
CA LYS A 112 -18.27 -12.24 -5.87
C LYS A 112 -16.88 -12.84 -6.06
N THR A 113 -15.82 -12.02 -6.08
CA THR A 113 -14.44 -12.54 -6.04
C THR A 113 -14.08 -13.00 -4.63
N THR A 114 -14.60 -14.18 -4.28
CA THR A 114 -14.23 -14.91 -3.08
C THR A 114 -12.71 -15.11 -3.07
N ASN A 115 -12.05 -14.51 -2.06
CA ASN A 115 -10.73 -14.89 -1.57
C ASN A 115 -9.50 -14.48 -2.42
N ASN A 116 -9.40 -13.22 -2.85
CA ASN A 116 -8.14 -12.71 -3.42
C ASN A 116 -7.02 -12.54 -2.37
N MET A 117 -7.36 -12.39 -1.07
CA MET A 117 -6.40 -12.10 0.00
C MET A 117 -5.32 -13.16 0.17
N PRO A 118 -5.65 -14.45 0.23
CA PRO A 118 -4.63 -15.49 0.25
C PRO A 118 -3.68 -15.44 -0.95
N CYS A 119 -4.19 -15.06 -2.13
CA CYS A 119 -3.35 -14.95 -3.34
C CYS A 119 -2.43 -13.72 -3.29
N GLN A 120 -2.92 -12.58 -2.79
CA GLN A 120 -2.10 -11.39 -2.58
C GLN A 120 -1.03 -11.64 -1.48
N ALA A 121 -1.40 -12.32 -0.39
CA ALA A 121 -0.46 -12.71 0.66
C ALA A 121 0.60 -13.70 0.12
N LYS A 122 0.20 -14.66 -0.73
CA LYS A 122 1.14 -15.55 -1.40
C LYS A 122 2.12 -14.79 -2.29
N PHE A 123 1.63 -13.83 -3.08
CA PHE A 123 2.50 -12.96 -3.89
C PHE A 123 3.53 -12.23 -3.01
N ALA A 124 3.08 -11.64 -1.90
CA ALA A 124 3.93 -10.95 -0.93
C ALA A 124 5.04 -11.86 -0.37
N THR A 125 4.69 -13.07 0.10
CA THR A 125 5.67 -14.04 0.60
C THR A 125 6.68 -14.42 -0.48
N GLN A 126 6.23 -14.70 -1.70
CA GLN A 126 7.12 -15.03 -2.81
C GLN A 126 8.05 -13.86 -3.17
N ALA A 127 7.56 -12.62 -3.13
CA ALA A 127 8.38 -11.44 -3.35
C ALA A 127 9.47 -11.29 -2.28
N ALA A 128 9.13 -11.55 -1.01
CA ALA A 128 10.09 -11.57 0.09
C ALA A 128 11.16 -12.66 -0.07
N ASP A 129 10.75 -13.88 -0.41
CA ASP A 129 11.67 -15.00 -0.63
C ASP A 129 12.66 -14.71 -1.77
N ILE A 130 12.16 -14.16 -2.88
CA ILE A 130 13.00 -13.80 -4.03
C ILE A 130 13.95 -12.66 -3.67
N LEU A 131 13.47 -11.66 -2.94
CA LEU A 131 14.32 -10.56 -2.50
C LEU A 131 15.48 -11.08 -1.63
N HIS A 132 15.17 -11.94 -0.66
CA HIS A 132 16.15 -12.57 0.21
C HIS A 132 17.19 -13.38 -0.59
N ASN A 133 16.74 -14.19 -1.54
CA ASN A 133 17.61 -15.03 -2.37
C ASN A 133 18.50 -14.24 -3.33
N VAL A 134 18.03 -13.11 -3.84
CA VAL A 134 18.78 -12.28 -4.81
C VAL A 134 19.81 -11.38 -4.12
N ARG A 135 19.53 -10.94 -2.88
CA ARG A 135 20.30 -9.85 -2.26
C ARG A 135 21.37 -10.30 -1.27
N GLY A 136 21.41 -11.57 -0.87
CA GLY A 136 22.59 -12.22 -0.26
C GLY A 136 23.27 -11.45 0.89
N GLY A 137 22.55 -10.61 1.64
CA GLY A 137 23.08 -9.75 2.71
C GLY A 137 22.83 -8.25 2.57
N SER A 138 22.39 -7.75 1.40
CA SER A 138 21.94 -6.36 1.25
C SER A 138 20.51 -6.19 1.77
N GLN A 139 20.34 -5.31 2.77
CA GLN A 139 19.05 -5.05 3.41
C GLN A 139 18.22 -4.06 2.57
N VAL A 140 17.60 -4.56 1.50
CA VAL A 140 16.59 -3.81 0.73
C VAL A 140 15.32 -3.71 1.57
N PRO A 141 14.81 -2.50 1.89
CA PRO A 141 13.58 -2.35 2.64
C PRO A 141 12.41 -3.05 1.96
N LEU A 142 11.72 -3.92 2.69
CA LEU A 142 10.47 -4.53 2.25
C LEU A 142 9.32 -4.09 3.16
N SER A 143 8.41 -3.29 2.62
CA SER A 143 7.28 -2.73 3.36
C SER A 143 5.94 -3.22 2.82
N GLY A 144 4.99 -3.49 3.72
CA GLY A 144 3.62 -3.88 3.40
C GLY A 144 2.64 -2.75 3.73
N VAL A 145 1.69 -2.49 2.82
CA VAL A 145 0.54 -1.61 3.05
C VAL A 145 -0.73 -2.43 2.96
N TYR A 146 -1.36 -2.66 4.12
CA TYR A 146 -2.56 -3.48 4.24
C TYR A 146 -3.80 -2.61 4.38
N ILE A 147 -4.72 -2.74 3.44
CA ILE A 147 -5.91 -1.92 3.34
C ILE A 147 -7.11 -2.82 3.63
N SER A 148 -7.76 -2.59 4.76
CA SER A 148 -8.89 -3.41 5.24
C SER A 148 -9.85 -2.55 6.06
N PRO A 149 -11.18 -2.64 5.84
CA PRO A 149 -12.16 -1.91 6.64
C PRO A 149 -12.21 -2.45 8.08
N CYS A 150 -11.85 -3.73 8.25
CA CYS A 150 -11.72 -4.33 9.56
C CYS A 150 -10.36 -3.95 10.18
N SER A 151 -10.36 -3.59 11.45
CA SER A 151 -9.15 -3.37 12.25
C SER A 151 -8.31 -4.64 12.47
N ALA A 152 -8.80 -5.79 12.00
CA ALA A 152 -8.12 -7.08 12.03
C ALA A 152 -6.74 -6.98 11.37
N SER A 153 -5.75 -7.47 12.11
CA SER A 153 -4.38 -7.58 11.60
C SER A 153 -4.35 -8.57 10.42
N PRO A 154 -3.48 -8.34 9.42
CA PRO A 154 -3.25 -9.34 8.40
C PRO A 154 -2.76 -10.65 9.00
N ALA A 155 -3.09 -11.76 8.33
CA ALA A 155 -2.82 -13.11 8.82
C ALA A 155 -1.33 -13.39 9.10
N SER A 156 -0.42 -12.66 8.44
CA SER A 156 1.02 -12.70 8.72
C SER A 156 1.69 -11.41 8.27
N THR A 157 2.66 -10.94 9.06
CA THR A 157 3.60 -9.87 8.71
C THR A 157 5.01 -10.38 8.40
N SER A 158 5.19 -11.70 8.46
CA SER A 158 6.50 -12.32 8.30
C SER A 158 7.12 -11.95 6.95
N GLY A 159 8.40 -11.56 6.97
CA GLY A 159 9.15 -11.16 5.79
C GLY A 159 9.14 -9.65 5.51
N TYR A 160 8.19 -8.88 6.05
CA TYR A 160 8.24 -7.42 5.97
C TYR A 160 9.11 -6.82 7.07
N ASP A 161 9.78 -5.71 6.77
CA ASP A 161 10.40 -4.86 7.78
C ASP A 161 9.37 -3.93 8.42
N ASN A 162 8.51 -3.34 7.59
CA ASN A 162 7.52 -2.34 7.97
C ASN A 162 6.14 -2.77 7.47
N VAL A 163 5.12 -2.62 8.31
CA VAL A 163 3.74 -2.91 7.95
C VAL A 163 2.84 -1.77 8.40
N VAL A 164 2.26 -1.07 7.43
CA VAL A 164 1.24 -0.04 7.65
C VAL A 164 -0.12 -0.67 7.41
N VAL A 165 -1.06 -0.46 8.33
CA VAL A 165 -2.46 -0.85 8.15
C VAL A 165 -3.33 0.39 7.98
N CYS A 166 -4.26 0.32 7.03
CA CYS A 166 -5.12 1.40 6.55
C CYS A 166 -6.57 0.94 6.50
N SER A 167 -7.53 1.79 6.88
CA SER A 167 -8.96 1.44 6.81
C SER A 167 -9.57 1.53 5.41
N SER A 168 -8.96 2.28 4.50
CA SER A 168 -9.38 2.38 3.09
C SER A 168 -8.22 2.89 2.21
N TYR A 169 -8.44 3.01 0.91
CA TYR A 169 -7.49 3.55 -0.07
C TYR A 169 -7.80 5.01 -0.45
N SER A 170 -8.49 5.77 0.40
CA SER A 170 -8.73 7.20 0.12
C SER A 170 -7.42 7.97 0.01
N GLU A 171 -7.41 9.06 -0.76
CA GLU A 171 -6.20 9.86 -0.99
C GLU A 171 -5.55 10.33 0.32
N ALA A 172 -6.33 10.84 1.28
CA ALA A 172 -5.83 11.28 2.58
C ALA A 172 -5.16 10.14 3.39
N ILE A 173 -5.72 8.92 3.31
CA ILE A 173 -5.15 7.76 4.01
C ILE A 173 -3.88 7.26 3.33
N MET A 174 -3.85 7.22 2.00
CA MET A 174 -2.67 6.82 1.23
C MET A 174 -1.53 7.82 1.34
N GLU A 175 -1.85 9.13 1.39
CA GLU A 175 -0.87 10.17 1.68
C GLU A 175 -0.27 9.98 3.09
N LYS A 176 -1.12 9.72 4.09
CA LYS A 176 -0.64 9.48 5.46
C LYS A 176 0.22 8.22 5.55
N ALA A 177 -0.18 7.13 4.90
CA ALA A 177 0.58 5.89 4.86
C ALA A 177 1.95 6.08 4.21
N ALA A 178 2.00 6.84 3.12
CA ALA A 178 3.25 7.16 2.43
C ALA A 178 4.16 8.07 3.28
N SER A 179 3.62 9.10 3.95
CA SER A 179 4.39 9.95 4.88
C SER A 179 4.98 9.13 6.03
N MET A 180 4.22 8.16 6.56
CA MET A 180 4.72 7.24 7.59
C MET A 180 5.88 6.39 7.08
N LEU A 181 5.77 5.78 5.90
CA LEU A 181 6.86 4.99 5.30
C LEU A 181 8.10 5.84 5.00
N MET A 182 7.91 7.08 4.56
CA MET A 182 9.00 8.00 4.22
C MET A 182 9.51 8.81 5.41
N CYS A 183 8.95 8.62 6.61
CA CYS A 183 9.31 9.36 7.83
C CYS A 183 9.21 10.89 7.69
N GLN A 184 8.06 11.37 7.20
CA GLN A 184 7.76 12.79 6.89
C GLN A 184 6.56 13.27 7.69
#